data_AF-A0AAI8VXE0-F1
#
_entry.id   AF-A0AAI8VXE0-F1
#
_cell.length_a   1.000
_cell.length_b   1.000
_cell.length_c   1.000
_cell.angle_alpha   90.00
_cell.angle_beta   90.00
_cell.angle_gamma   90.00
#
_symmetry.space_group_name_H-M   'P 1'
#
loop_
_entity.id
_entity.type
_entity.pdbx_description
1 polymer ?
#
loop_
_entity_poly.entity_id
_entity_poly.type
_entity_poly.pdbx_seq_one_letter_code
_entity_poly.pdbx_strand_id
1 'polypeptide(L)'
;MRLEASTQPIICNDLYSLKKEMVHELKGQMWASAERFDAAATSLRAKGRNYDKDIQTQLGRFTKTFETFQTGCFRSFMESPRFGIKEYEQEDGSFSIQL
;
A
#
# COMPACT_ATOMS: atom_id res chain seq x y z
N MET A 1 -33.17 -7.17 43.78
CA MET A 1 -31.76 -6.92 43.43
C MET A 1 -31.55 -7.44 42.01
N ARG A 2 -31.56 -6.56 40.99
CA ARG A 2 -31.34 -6.97 39.59
C ARG A 2 -29.85 -7.00 39.33
N LEU A 3 -29.33 -8.18 39.00
CA LEU A 3 -28.00 -8.35 38.42
C LEU A 3 -28.11 -7.96 36.94
N GLU A 4 -27.66 -6.77 36.58
CA GLU A 4 -27.42 -6.44 35.17
C GLU A 4 -26.15 -7.16 34.73
N ALA A 5 -26.33 -8.24 33.97
CA ALA A 5 -25.24 -8.86 33.24
C ALA A 5 -24.81 -7.89 32.14
N SER A 6 -23.69 -7.18 32.37
CA SER A 6 -22.91 -6.47 31.36
C SER A 6 -22.28 -7.48 30.39
N THR A 7 -23.10 -8.13 29.56
CA THR A 7 -22.64 -8.91 28.42
C THR A 7 -22.58 -7.99 27.20
N GLN A 8 -21.41 -7.36 27.01
CA GLN A 8 -20.79 -6.93 25.73
C GLN A 8 -20.05 -5.59 25.88
N PRO A 9 -18.75 -5.64 26.19
CA PRO A 9 -17.81 -4.83 25.39
C PRO A 9 -16.52 -5.55 24.94
N ILE A 10 -16.23 -6.75 25.46
CA ILE A 10 -14.91 -7.40 25.27
C ILE A 10 -14.70 -7.86 23.82
N ILE A 11 -15.70 -8.51 23.22
CA ILE A 11 -15.61 -9.08 21.85
C ILE A 11 -15.42 -7.96 20.79
N CYS A 12 -15.99 -6.77 21.01
CA CYS A 12 -15.84 -5.66 20.06
C CYS A 12 -14.42 -5.06 20.07
N ASN A 13 -13.78 -4.98 21.24
CA ASN A 13 -12.42 -4.45 21.37
C ASN A 13 -11.37 -5.40 20.78
N ASP A 14 -11.57 -6.72 20.92
CA ASP A 14 -10.67 -7.73 20.38
C ASP A 14 -10.72 -7.76 18.84
N LEU A 15 -11.93 -7.67 18.26
CA LEU A 15 -12.11 -7.57 16.81
C LEU A 15 -11.53 -6.28 16.22
N TYR A 16 -11.63 -5.17 16.95
CA TYR A 16 -11.08 -3.88 16.53
C TYR A 16 -9.53 -3.89 16.55
N SER A 17 -8.96 -4.43 17.62
CA SER A 17 -7.49 -4.59 17.76
C SER A 17 -6.94 -5.50 16.66
N LEU A 18 -7.60 -6.63 16.40
CA LEU A 18 -7.22 -7.56 15.33
C LEU A 18 -7.25 -6.89 13.94
N LYS A 19 -8.27 -6.08 13.64
CA LYS A 19 -8.32 -5.32 12.38
C LYS A 19 -7.16 -4.33 12.24
N LYS A 20 -6.79 -3.64 13.32
CA LYS A 20 -5.64 -2.72 13.32
C LYS A 20 -4.33 -3.44 13.07
N GLU A 21 -4.12 -4.58 13.71
CA GLU A 21 -2.92 -5.40 13.52
C GLU A 21 -2.82 -5.90 12.08
N MET A 22 -3.91 -6.42 11.51
CA MET A 22 -3.96 -6.85 10.11
C MET A 22 -3.65 -5.71 9.13
N VAL A 23 -4.22 -4.51 9.34
CA VAL A 23 -3.95 -3.35 8.49
C VAL A 23 -2.48 -2.92 8.61
N HIS A 24 -1.92 -2.94 9.82
CA HIS A 24 -0.51 -2.61 10.04
C HIS A 24 0.43 -3.62 9.37
N GLU A 25 0.12 -4.91 9.49
CA GLU A 25 0.88 -5.97 8.82
C GLU A 25 0.82 -5.83 7.30
N LEU A 26 -0.37 -5.68 6.73
CA LEU A 26 -0.55 -5.48 5.28
C LEU A 26 0.20 -4.26 4.77
N LYS A 27 0.15 -3.14 5.52
CA LYS A 27 0.93 -1.94 5.21
C LYS A 27 2.44 -2.26 5.21
N GLY A 28 2.93 -2.98 6.23
CA GLY A 28 4.33 -3.41 6.31
C GLY A 28 4.74 -4.28 5.13
N GLN A 29 3.91 -5.26 4.76
CA GLN A 29 4.17 -6.14 3.62
C GLN A 29 4.17 -5.38 2.29
N MET A 30 3.28 -4.39 2.11
CA MET A 30 3.26 -3.53 0.93
C MET A 30 4.54 -2.70 0.81
N TRP A 31 5.01 -2.09 1.90
CA TRP A 31 6.28 -1.35 1.92
C TRP A 31 7.48 -2.25 1.61
N ALA A 32 7.59 -3.40 2.27
CA ALA A 32 8.65 -4.36 2.01
C ALA A 32 8.61 -4.92 0.57
N SER A 33 7.42 -5.00 -0.05
CA SER A 33 7.27 -5.35 -1.46
C SER A 33 7.80 -4.26 -2.39
N ALA A 34 7.51 -2.99 -2.09
CA ALA A 34 7.99 -1.85 -2.86
C ALA A 34 9.53 -1.75 -2.79
N GLU A 35 10.12 -1.87 -1.61
CA GLU A 35 11.58 -1.85 -1.43
C GLU A 35 12.28 -2.97 -2.21
N ARG A 36 11.71 -4.18 -2.18
CA ARG A 36 12.24 -5.32 -2.97
C ARG A 36 12.18 -5.06 -4.47
N PHE A 37 11.10 -4.44 -4.95
CA PHE A 37 10.98 -4.04 -6.35
C PHE A 37 12.04 -3.00 -6.71
N ASP A 38 12.23 -1.95 -5.90
CA ASP A 38 13.21 -0.89 -6.16
C ASP A 38 14.65 -1.43 -6.17
N ALA A 39 14.98 -2.33 -5.24
CA ALA A 39 16.26 -3.02 -5.19
C ALA A 39 16.47 -3.88 -6.46
N ALA A 40 15.46 -4.63 -6.88
CA ALA A 40 15.51 -5.46 -8.09
C ALA A 40 15.65 -4.60 -9.35
N ALA A 41 14.90 -3.51 -9.46
CA ALA A 41 14.97 -2.55 -10.56
C ALA A 41 16.36 -1.90 -10.65
N THR A 42 16.93 -1.49 -9.52
CA THR A 42 18.28 -0.94 -9.43
C THR A 42 19.33 -1.96 -9.87
N SER A 43 19.23 -3.21 -9.38
CA SER A 43 20.11 -4.29 -9.78
C SER A 43 20.02 -4.59 -11.28
N LEU A 44 18.81 -4.63 -11.84
CA LEU A 44 18.56 -4.88 -13.24
C LEU A 44 19.16 -3.78 -14.13
N ARG A 45 18.98 -2.51 -13.76
CA ARG A 45 19.61 -1.37 -14.45
C ARG A 45 21.13 -1.44 -14.40
N ALA A 46 21.70 -1.78 -13.24
CA ALA A 46 23.14 -1.90 -13.07
C ALA A 46 23.74 -2.99 -13.96
N LYS A 47 23.09 -4.16 -14.04
CA LYS A 47 23.47 -5.27 -14.93
C LYS A 47 23.23 -4.92 -16.39
N GLY A 48 22.13 -4.22 -16.68
CA GLY A 48 21.73 -3.76 -18.02
C GLY A 48 22.80 -2.94 -18.74
N ARG A 49 23.63 -2.19 -18.01
CA ARG A 49 24.70 -1.35 -18.59
C ARG A 49 25.73 -2.12 -19.43
N ASN A 50 25.87 -3.42 -19.20
CA ASN A 50 26.82 -4.26 -19.93
C ASN A 50 26.25 -4.85 -21.23
N TYR A 51 24.95 -4.64 -21.51
CA TYR A 51 24.29 -5.09 -22.72
C TYR A 51 24.29 -4.01 -23.79
N ASP A 52 23.92 -4.36 -25.02
CA ASP A 52 23.75 -3.41 -26.11
C ASP A 52 22.59 -2.42 -25.84
N LYS A 53 22.58 -1.32 -26.60
CA LYS A 53 21.62 -0.22 -26.40
C LYS A 53 20.15 -0.64 -26.59
N ASP A 54 19.87 -1.64 -27.43
CA ASP A 54 18.50 -2.08 -27.64
C ASP A 54 17.99 -2.80 -26.39
N ILE A 55 18.76 -3.76 -25.87
CA ILE A 55 18.45 -4.45 -24.60
C ILE A 55 18.32 -3.45 -23.45
N GLN A 56 19.23 -2.48 -23.33
CA GLN A 56 19.13 -1.42 -22.31
C GLN A 56 17.81 -0.65 -22.39
N THR A 57 17.39 -0.31 -23.61
CA THR A 57 16.13 0.41 -23.86
C THR A 57 14.93 -0.44 -23.47
N GLN A 58 14.93 -1.72 -23.84
CA GLN A 58 13.85 -2.64 -23.50
C GLN A 58 13.75 -2.87 -21.99
N LEU A 59 14.87 -3.06 -21.29
CA LEU A 59 14.91 -3.16 -19.82
C LEU A 59 14.40 -1.89 -19.16
N GLY A 60 14.79 -0.71 -19.67
CA GLY A 60 14.30 0.57 -19.17
C GLY A 60 12.78 0.71 -19.30
N ARG A 61 12.22 0.36 -20.47
CA ARG A 61 10.77 0.35 -20.70
C ARG A 61 10.06 -0.64 -19.78
N PHE A 62 10.59 -1.85 -19.67
CA PHE A 62 10.03 -2.88 -18.78
C PHE A 62 9.93 -2.37 -17.34
N THR A 63 11.03 -1.89 -16.76
CA THR A 63 11.01 -1.36 -15.39
C THR A 63 10.05 -0.18 -15.25
N LYS A 64 10.03 0.73 -16.23
CA LYS A 64 9.16 1.91 -16.19
C LYS A 64 7.68 1.54 -16.21
N THR A 65 7.30 0.48 -16.94
CA THR A 65 5.92 -0.03 -16.97
C THR A 65 5.47 -0.45 -15.58
N PHE A 66 6.29 -1.19 -14.84
CA PHE A 66 5.94 -1.63 -13.48
C PHE A 66 5.88 -0.47 -12.47
N GLU A 67 6.81 0.48 -12.54
CA GLU A 67 6.76 1.70 -11.73
C GLU A 67 5.46 2.50 -11.99
N THR A 68 5.07 2.60 -13.26
CA THR A 68 3.84 3.30 -13.67
C THR A 68 2.60 2.53 -13.20
N PHE A 69 2.62 1.19 -13.28
CA PHE A 69 1.53 0.37 -12.79
C PHE A 69 1.33 0.51 -11.28
N GLN A 70 2.40 0.44 -10.49
CA GLN A 70 2.34 0.56 -9.04
C GLN A 70 1.78 1.91 -8.60
N THR A 71 2.34 3.00 -9.14
CA THR A 71 1.89 4.37 -8.80
C THR A 71 0.50 4.68 -9.35
N GLY A 72 0.18 4.19 -10.55
CA GLY A 72 -1.12 4.36 -11.20
C GLY A 72 -2.24 3.63 -10.46
N CYS A 73 -2.02 2.39 -10.03
CA CYS A 73 -2.99 1.64 -9.23
C CYS A 73 -3.26 2.34 -7.89
N PHE A 74 -2.22 2.76 -7.18
CA PHE A 74 -2.38 3.51 -5.93
C PHE A 74 -3.22 4.78 -6.15
N ARG A 75 -2.85 5.61 -7.12
CA ARG A 75 -3.59 6.83 -7.45
C ARG A 75 -5.05 6.53 -7.81
N SER A 76 -5.29 5.52 -8.63
CA SER A 76 -6.63 5.10 -9.03
C SER A 76 -7.48 4.70 -7.83
N PHE A 77 -6.92 3.96 -6.86
CA PHE A 77 -7.65 3.62 -5.63
C PHE A 77 -7.95 4.85 -4.77
N MET A 78 -7.00 5.77 -4.62
CA MET A 78 -7.17 7.00 -3.84
C MET A 78 -8.20 7.95 -4.47
N GLU A 79 -8.21 8.06 -5.79
CA GLU A 79 -9.10 8.97 -6.53
C GLU A 79 -10.47 8.36 -6.84
N SER A 80 -10.62 7.03 -6.74
CA SER A 80 -11.86 6.35 -7.11
C SER A 80 -12.97 6.65 -6.09
N PRO A 81 -14.13 7.17 -6.55
CA PRO A 81 -15.30 7.39 -5.69
C PRO A 81 -15.81 6.11 -5.03
N ARG A 82 -15.49 4.94 -5.59
CA ARG A 82 -15.90 3.63 -5.07
C ARG A 82 -15.44 3.40 -3.64
N PHE A 83 -14.28 3.93 -3.27
CA PHE A 83 -13.67 3.67 -1.96
C PHE A 83 -13.81 4.86 -1.00
N GLY A 84 -14.28 6.01 -1.47
CA GLY A 84 -14.50 7.21 -0.64
C GLY A 84 -13.23 7.78 0.03
N ILE A 85 -12.04 7.33 -0.35
CA ILE A 85 -10.79 7.65 0.38
C ILE A 85 -10.48 9.15 0.33
N LYS A 86 -10.77 9.79 -0.82
CA LYS A 86 -10.51 11.21 -1.05
C LYS A 86 -11.27 12.14 -0.10
N GLU A 87 -12.37 11.69 0.49
CA GLU A 87 -13.15 12.47 1.47
C GLU A 87 -12.41 12.65 2.79
N TYR A 88 -11.39 11.83 3.04
CA TYR A 88 -10.56 11.87 4.25
C TYR A 88 -9.24 12.64 4.05
N GLU A 89 -8.99 13.18 2.85
CA GLU A 89 -7.82 14.00 2.52
C GLU A 89 -7.89 15.35 3.26
N GLN A 90 -6.82 15.69 3.96
CA GLN A 90 -6.63 16.96 4.66
C GLN A 90 -6.01 18.00 3.73
N GLU A 91 -6.02 19.27 4.11
CA GLU A 91 -5.44 20.36 3.31
C GLU A 91 -3.94 20.20 3.02
N ASP A 92 -3.21 19.48 3.89
CA ASP A 92 -1.78 19.17 3.72
C ASP A 92 -1.49 17.93 2.86
N GLY A 93 -2.54 17.28 2.33
CA GLY A 93 -2.45 16.04 1.54
C GLY A 93 -2.30 14.77 2.38
N SER A 94 -2.37 14.86 3.72
CA SER A 94 -2.47 13.68 4.58
C SER A 94 -3.89 13.11 4.57
N PHE A 95 -4.04 11.85 4.98
CA PHE A 95 -5.36 11.18 5.06
C PHE A 95 -5.68 10.84 6.51
N SER A 96 -6.82 11.32 7.00
CA SER A 96 -7.30 11.06 8.37
C SER A 96 -8.54 10.17 8.33
N ILE A 97 -8.32 8.85 8.41
CA ILE A 97 -9.40 7.87 8.48
C ILE A 97 -9.61 7.53 9.95
N GLN A 98 -10.68 8.06 10.56
CA GLN A 98 -11.11 7.63 11.88
C GLN A 98 -11.70 6.21 11.76
N LEU A 99 -10.92 5.21 12.20
CA LEU A 99 -11.34 3.81 12.27
C LEU A 99 -12.08 3.50 13.57
#